data_AF-A0AAN8Q7E1-F1
#
_entry.id   AF-A0AAN8Q7E1-F1
#
_cell.length_a   1.000
_cell.length_b   1.000
_cell.length_c   1.000
_cell.angle_alpha   90.00
_cell.angle_beta   90.00
_cell.angle_gamma   90.00
#
_symmetry.space_group_name_H-M   'P 1'
#
loop_
_entity.id
_entity.type
_entity.pdbx_description
1 polymer ?
#
loop_
_entity_poly.entity_id
_entity_poly.type
_entity_poly.pdbx_seq_one_letter_code
_entity_poly.pdbx_strand_id
1 'polypeptide(L)'
;MFLFLTLVVCILNAEAFNPQPCKTSGDCDADECCLVIIPLKGKRQTASGYCSPRGGEKEKCYVANPFSKDGQFANKCPCSDGMVCHNLGIRDIPQGYLGECRMSSTQKVTKPDASRPCSSGKECGDDECCTSRIRPLGKRLVAGVCQKLGTAEKGCLVKMGSTRPDNMVFQCPCATGFTCKGSHVFDMPLGEMGVCH
;
A
#
# COMPACT_ATOMS: atom_id res chain seq x y z
N MET A 1 7.86 34.16 46.82
CA MET A 1 6.73 33.30 47.23
C MET A 1 5.54 33.46 46.28
N PHE A 2 5.74 33.30 44.97
CA PHE A 2 4.68 33.40 43.94
C PHE A 2 4.81 32.35 42.82
N LEU A 3 5.83 31.48 42.89
CA LEU A 3 6.15 30.53 41.81
C LEU A 3 5.48 29.15 41.95
N PHE A 4 4.77 28.89 43.06
CA PHE A 4 4.14 27.59 43.30
C PHE A 4 2.65 27.53 42.89
N LEU A 5 2.02 28.66 42.58
CA LEU A 5 0.58 28.68 42.28
C LEU A 5 0.23 28.39 40.81
N THR A 6 1.16 28.52 39.87
CA THR A 6 0.90 28.27 38.44
C THR A 6 0.97 26.80 38.05
N LEU A 7 1.58 25.94 38.88
CA LEU A 7 1.73 24.51 38.55
C LEU A 7 0.49 23.66 38.88
N VAL A 8 -0.46 24.18 39.66
CA VAL A 8 -1.65 23.43 40.13
C VAL A 8 -2.82 23.50 39.14
N VAL A 9 -2.86 24.50 38.24
CA VAL A 9 -4.01 24.70 37.33
C VAL A 9 -3.97 23.79 36.09
N CYS A 10 -2.83 23.21 35.73
CA CYS A 10 -2.72 22.36 34.53
C CYS A 10 -3.22 20.92 34.70
N ILE A 11 -3.64 20.49 35.90
CA ILE A 11 -4.00 19.08 36.16
C ILE A 11 -5.51 18.79 35.94
N LEU A 12 -6.37 19.81 35.78
CA LEU A 12 -7.82 19.61 35.87
C LEU A 12 -8.59 19.43 34.55
N ASN A 13 -7.94 19.49 33.38
CA ASN A 13 -8.62 19.27 32.10
C ASN A 13 -8.25 17.93 31.46
N ALA A 14 -8.23 16.86 32.25
CA ALA A 14 -8.35 15.52 31.70
C ALA A 14 -9.83 15.25 31.42
N GLU A 15 -10.35 15.80 30.31
CA GLU A 15 -11.65 15.40 29.81
C GLU A 15 -11.61 13.89 29.57
N ALA A 16 -12.46 13.16 30.29
CA ALA A 16 -12.59 11.73 30.09
C ALA A 16 -12.98 11.50 28.64
N PHE A 17 -12.06 10.94 27.85
CA PHE A 17 -12.32 10.54 26.47
C PHE A 17 -13.45 9.52 26.53
N ASN A 18 -14.66 9.98 26.22
CA ASN A 18 -15.87 9.19 26.27
C ASN A 18 -16.22 8.86 24.82
N PRO A 19 -15.63 7.79 24.26
CA PRO A 19 -15.65 7.57 22.82
C PRO A 19 -17.09 7.33 22.37
N GLN A 20 -17.58 8.18 21.46
CA GLN A 20 -18.92 8.08 20.91
C GLN A 20 -19.07 6.74 20.16
N PRO A 21 -20.06 5.90 20.49
CA PRO A 21 -20.27 4.65 19.79
C PRO A 21 -20.77 4.91 18.38
N CYS A 22 -20.32 4.11 17.42
CA CYS A 22 -20.68 4.24 16.01
C CYS A 22 -20.98 2.88 15.37
N LYS A 23 -21.75 2.91 14.28
CA LYS A 23 -21.95 1.76 13.39
C LYS A 23 -21.27 1.97 12.04
N THR A 24 -21.14 3.21 11.59
CA THR A 24 -20.46 3.58 10.35
C THR A 24 -19.69 4.87 10.57
N SER A 25 -18.68 5.17 9.73
CA SER A 25 -18.01 6.48 9.79
C SER A 25 -18.93 7.68 9.53
N GLY A 26 -20.17 7.47 9.05
CA GLY A 26 -21.15 8.55 8.94
C GLY A 26 -21.75 8.97 10.29
N ASP A 27 -21.56 8.18 11.35
CA ASP A 27 -22.00 8.51 12.71
C ASP A 27 -20.96 9.34 13.49
N CYS A 28 -19.81 9.62 12.87
CA CYS A 28 -18.66 10.30 13.45
C CYS A 28 -18.39 11.64 12.74
N ASP A 29 -17.53 12.46 13.32
CA ASP A 29 -17.09 13.72 12.71
C ASP A 29 -16.24 13.48 11.44
N ALA A 30 -16.09 14.51 10.61
CA ALA A 30 -15.49 14.40 9.28
C ALA A 30 -14.02 13.91 9.30
N ASP A 31 -13.29 14.25 10.36
CA ASP A 31 -11.90 13.89 10.62
C ASP A 31 -11.75 12.60 11.44
N GLU A 32 -12.85 11.92 11.72
CA GLU A 32 -12.89 10.67 12.47
C GLU A 32 -13.27 9.47 11.58
N CYS A 33 -13.15 8.28 12.15
CA CYS A 33 -13.60 7.04 11.56
C CYS A 33 -14.25 6.15 12.61
N CYS A 34 -15.16 5.28 12.15
CA CYS A 34 -15.74 4.28 13.03
C CYS A 34 -14.79 3.08 13.20
N LEU A 35 -14.12 3.02 14.34
CA LEU A 35 -13.09 2.04 14.66
C LEU A 35 -13.66 0.85 15.43
N VAL A 36 -13.39 -0.36 14.94
CA VAL A 36 -13.75 -1.62 15.61
C VAL A 36 -12.48 -2.35 16.01
N ILE A 37 -12.33 -2.62 17.31
CA ILE A 37 -11.23 -3.45 17.80
C ILE A 37 -11.60 -4.91 17.60
N ILE A 38 -10.84 -5.60 16.76
CA ILE A 38 -10.97 -7.05 16.59
C ILE A 38 -10.02 -7.73 17.58
N PRO A 39 -10.53 -8.38 18.64
CA PRO A 39 -9.68 -8.99 19.64
C PRO A 39 -8.90 -10.18 19.07
N LEU A 40 -7.63 -10.28 19.42
CA LEU A 40 -6.80 -11.45 19.11
C LEU A 40 -7.22 -12.62 20.03
N LYS A 41 -8.04 -13.52 19.50
CA LYS A 41 -8.55 -14.78 20.10
C LYS A 41 -9.48 -14.64 21.33
N GLY A 42 -10.53 -15.46 21.33
CA GLY A 42 -11.30 -15.85 22.52
C GLY A 42 -12.29 -14.82 23.09
N LYS A 43 -12.19 -13.54 22.73
CA LYS A 43 -13.17 -12.52 23.13
C LYS A 43 -14.18 -12.29 22.02
N ARG A 44 -15.46 -12.14 22.38
CA ARG A 44 -16.53 -11.78 21.44
C ARG A 44 -16.20 -10.42 20.86
N GLN A 45 -16.32 -10.31 19.54
CA GLN A 45 -16.20 -9.05 18.82
C GLN A 45 -17.26 -8.09 19.36
N THR A 46 -16.89 -6.85 19.67
CA THR A 46 -17.87 -5.84 20.05
C THR A 46 -18.73 -5.51 18.84
N ALA A 47 -20.06 -5.51 19.02
CA ALA A 47 -21.01 -5.29 17.94
C ALA A 47 -21.03 -3.83 17.42
N SER A 48 -20.40 -2.92 18.16
CA SER A 48 -20.30 -1.50 17.84
C SER A 48 -18.85 -1.05 17.83
N GLY A 49 -18.53 -0.13 16.94
CA GLY A 49 -17.27 0.60 16.95
C GLY A 49 -17.36 1.85 17.82
N TYR A 50 -16.30 2.63 17.81
CA TYR A 50 -16.27 3.96 18.37
C TYR A 50 -15.57 4.94 17.44
N CYS A 51 -15.96 6.21 17.51
CA CYS A 51 -15.34 7.26 16.74
C CYS A 51 -13.91 7.50 17.24
N SER A 52 -12.96 7.50 16.31
CA SER A 52 -11.54 7.70 16.57
C SER A 52 -10.99 8.63 15.49
N PRO A 53 -10.03 9.51 15.83
CA PRO A 53 -9.41 10.38 14.86
C PRO A 53 -8.72 9.57 13.76
N ARG A 54 -8.74 10.10 12.54
CA ARG A 54 -8.01 9.56 11.40
C ARG A 54 -6.49 9.71 11.58
N GLY A 55 -5.76 8.93 10.80
CA GLY A 55 -4.30 8.85 10.85
C GLY A 55 -3.62 10.12 10.40
N GLY A 56 -2.87 10.75 11.31
CA GLY A 56 -2.02 11.92 11.02
C GLY A 56 -0.71 11.56 10.30
N GLU A 57 0.13 12.56 10.01
CA GLU A 57 1.41 12.34 9.33
C GLU A 57 2.29 11.33 10.11
N LYS A 58 2.88 10.35 9.40
CA LYS A 58 3.69 9.25 9.94
C LYS A 58 2.95 8.27 10.83
N GLU A 59 1.65 8.44 11.04
CA GLU A 59 0.89 7.44 11.78
C GLU A 59 0.72 6.16 10.96
N LYS A 60 0.71 5.03 11.67
CA LYS A 60 0.56 3.72 11.05
C LYS A 60 -0.86 3.53 10.53
N CYS A 61 -0.97 3.06 9.30
CA CYS A 61 -2.23 2.76 8.61
C CYS A 61 -2.17 1.36 7.97
N TYR A 62 -3.31 0.80 7.59
CA TYR A 62 -3.37 -0.43 6.79
C TYR A 62 -3.62 -0.09 5.32
N VAL A 63 -2.78 -0.61 4.42
CA VAL A 63 -2.88 -0.35 2.97
C VAL A 63 -4.13 -1.00 2.39
N ALA A 64 -4.44 -2.21 2.86
CA ALA A 64 -5.66 -2.93 2.56
C ALA A 64 -5.99 -3.81 3.77
N ASN A 65 -7.05 -3.46 4.49
CA ASN A 65 -7.54 -4.26 5.61
C ASN A 65 -8.82 -5.01 5.17
N PRO A 66 -8.78 -6.35 5.02
CA PRO A 66 -9.94 -7.12 4.59
C PRO A 66 -11.06 -7.19 5.63
N PHE A 67 -10.78 -6.80 6.88
CA PHE A 67 -11.76 -6.77 7.96
C PHE A 67 -12.50 -5.43 8.07
N SER A 68 -12.04 -4.40 7.37
CA SER A 68 -12.76 -3.15 7.25
C SER A 68 -13.93 -3.33 6.28
N LYS A 69 -15.17 -3.19 6.76
CA LYS A 69 -16.38 -3.45 5.98
C LYS A 69 -17.47 -2.46 6.35
N ASP A 70 -18.33 -2.11 5.40
CA ASP A 70 -19.55 -1.32 5.62
C ASP A 70 -19.28 0.04 6.31
N GLY A 71 -18.12 0.66 6.03
CA GLY A 71 -17.72 1.93 6.65
C GLY A 71 -17.16 1.82 8.07
N GLN A 72 -16.86 0.60 8.54
CA GLN A 72 -16.13 0.33 9.79
C GLN A 72 -14.69 -0.05 9.48
N PHE A 73 -13.77 0.40 10.33
CA PHE A 73 -12.34 0.17 10.18
C PHE A 73 -11.83 -0.73 11.30
N ALA A 74 -11.16 -1.81 10.95
CA ALA A 74 -10.63 -2.75 11.94
C ALA A 74 -9.27 -2.28 12.48
N ASN A 75 -9.18 -2.14 13.81
CA ASN A 75 -7.99 -1.81 14.61
C ASN A 75 -7.27 -0.48 14.35
N LYS A 76 -7.33 0.10 13.13
CA LYS A 76 -6.79 1.43 12.83
C LYS A 76 -7.67 2.18 11.82
N CYS A 77 -7.83 3.48 12.04
CA CYS A 77 -8.44 4.39 11.08
C CYS A 77 -7.58 4.61 9.84
N PRO A 78 -8.19 5.00 8.69
CA PRO A 78 -7.46 5.42 7.51
C PRO A 78 -6.75 6.76 7.76
N CYS A 79 -5.85 7.13 6.86
CA CYS A 79 -5.21 8.44 6.92
C CYS A 79 -6.23 9.58 6.75
N SER A 80 -5.90 10.73 7.31
CA SER A 80 -6.67 11.97 7.14
C SER A 80 -6.73 12.41 5.68
N ASP A 81 -7.68 13.29 5.36
CA ASP A 81 -7.90 13.76 4.00
C ASP A 81 -6.63 14.42 3.42
N GLY A 82 -6.32 14.11 2.15
CA GLY A 82 -5.10 14.55 1.47
C GLY A 82 -3.84 13.72 1.75
N MET A 83 -3.93 12.72 2.63
CA MET A 83 -2.84 11.78 2.92
C MET A 83 -3.08 10.42 2.27
N VAL A 84 -1.99 9.72 1.96
CA VAL A 84 -1.99 8.37 1.39
C VAL A 84 -1.20 7.44 2.31
N CYS A 85 -1.73 6.24 2.52
CA CYS A 85 -1.06 5.19 3.28
C CYS A 85 0.07 4.56 2.45
N HIS A 86 1.32 4.94 2.72
CA HIS A 86 2.48 4.43 1.99
C HIS A 86 2.95 3.10 2.58
N ASN A 87 2.96 2.03 1.79
CA ASN A 87 3.33 0.69 2.22
C ASN A 87 4.78 0.65 2.76
N LEU A 88 4.99 0.04 3.92
CA LEU A 88 6.30 -0.16 4.54
C LEU A 88 6.92 -1.55 4.24
N GLY A 89 6.20 -2.43 3.54
CA GLY A 89 6.62 -3.81 3.28
C GLY A 89 6.43 -4.75 4.48
N ILE A 90 5.87 -4.25 5.59
CA ILE A 90 5.61 -5.03 6.80
C ILE A 90 4.17 -5.55 6.74
N ARG A 91 3.98 -6.85 6.99
CA ARG A 91 2.65 -7.48 7.05
C ARG A 91 2.29 -7.82 8.48
N ASP A 92 1.17 -7.30 8.95
CA ASP A 92 0.54 -7.64 10.22
C ASP A 92 -0.52 -8.72 9.99
N ILE A 93 -0.47 -9.80 10.75
CA ILE A 93 -1.38 -10.94 10.56
C ILE A 93 -2.44 -10.89 11.68
N PRO A 94 -3.74 -10.84 11.36
CA PRO A 94 -4.35 -11.07 10.03
C PRO A 94 -4.63 -9.80 9.22
N GLN A 95 -4.37 -8.61 9.77
CA GLN A 95 -4.93 -7.33 9.30
C GLN A 95 -4.42 -6.84 7.94
N GLY A 96 -3.27 -7.32 7.45
CA GLY A 96 -2.74 -6.99 6.12
C GLY A 96 -1.42 -6.20 6.17
N TYR A 97 -1.10 -5.50 5.08
CA TYR A 97 0.13 -4.70 4.99
C TYR A 97 0.00 -3.38 5.74
N LEU A 98 1.00 -3.07 6.56
CA LEU A 98 1.14 -1.80 7.25
C LEU A 98 1.82 -0.76 6.37
N GLY A 99 1.39 0.47 6.54
CA GLY A 99 1.98 1.65 5.94
C GLY A 99 2.09 2.80 6.92
N GLU A 100 2.57 3.92 6.42
CA GLU A 100 2.59 5.22 7.11
C GLU A 100 1.82 6.26 6.30
N CYS A 101 1.02 7.06 6.98
CA CYS A 101 0.35 8.19 6.36
C CYS A 101 1.36 9.26 5.96
N ARG A 102 1.34 9.64 4.68
CA ARG A 102 2.15 10.74 4.15
C ARG A 102 1.29 11.64 3.30
N MET A 103 1.60 12.93 3.29
CA MET A 103 1.00 13.87 2.35
C MET A 103 1.16 13.31 0.94
N SER A 104 0.07 13.29 0.17
CA SER A 104 0.11 12.96 -1.24
C SER A 104 0.83 14.09 -1.97
N SER A 105 2.17 14.08 -1.95
CA SER A 105 3.01 15.02 -2.67
C SER A 105 2.98 14.70 -4.16
N THR A 106 1.79 14.73 -4.78
CA THR A 106 1.57 14.55 -6.22
C THR A 106 2.63 13.61 -6.81
N GLN A 107 2.64 12.35 -6.36
CA GLN A 107 3.27 11.35 -7.19
C GLN A 107 2.47 11.41 -8.48
N LYS A 108 3.05 12.10 -9.46
CA LYS A 108 2.68 12.06 -10.86
C LYS A 108 2.86 10.59 -11.23
N VAL A 109 1.86 9.78 -10.88
CA VAL A 109 1.61 8.51 -11.53
C VAL A 109 1.38 8.96 -12.96
N THR A 110 2.46 9.01 -13.73
CA THR A 110 2.40 9.07 -15.18
C THR A 110 1.57 7.87 -15.53
N LYS A 111 0.28 8.13 -15.72
CA LYS A 111 -0.67 7.21 -16.34
C LYS A 111 0.10 6.69 -17.54
N PRO A 112 0.53 5.42 -17.56
CA PRO A 112 1.36 4.95 -18.65
C PRO A 112 0.56 5.21 -19.92
N ASP A 113 1.12 6.03 -20.82
CA ASP A 113 0.54 6.40 -22.10
C ASP A 113 -0.18 5.19 -22.67
N ALA A 114 -1.45 5.36 -23.04
CA ALA A 114 -2.41 4.34 -23.50
C ALA A 114 -1.73 3.06 -23.97
N SER A 115 -1.42 2.19 -23.02
CA SER A 115 -0.41 1.17 -23.25
C SER A 115 -1.10 0.01 -23.94
N ARG A 116 -0.60 -0.31 -25.14
CA ARG A 116 -1.25 -1.21 -26.10
C ARG A 116 -1.40 -2.60 -25.47
N PRO A 117 -2.60 -3.21 -25.50
CA PRO A 117 -2.77 -4.57 -25.00
C PRO A 117 -1.94 -5.54 -25.84
N CYS A 118 -1.42 -6.59 -25.20
CA CYS A 118 -0.64 -7.62 -25.87
C CYS A 118 -0.96 -9.00 -25.30
N SER A 119 -0.86 -10.02 -26.15
CA SER A 119 -0.87 -11.42 -25.72
C SER A 119 0.53 -12.06 -25.68
N SER A 120 1.49 -11.40 -26.33
CA SER A 120 2.85 -11.88 -26.59
C SER A 120 3.82 -10.69 -26.69
N GLY A 121 5.09 -10.91 -26.34
CA GLY A 121 6.15 -9.91 -26.49
C GLY A 121 6.42 -9.52 -27.94
N LYS A 122 6.08 -10.40 -28.90
CA LYS A 122 6.21 -10.12 -30.34
C LYS A 122 5.26 -9.05 -30.85
N GLU A 123 4.16 -8.82 -30.13
CA GLU A 123 3.21 -7.77 -30.48
C GLU A 123 3.73 -6.39 -30.09
N CYS A 124 4.68 -6.30 -29.16
CA CYS A 124 5.25 -5.06 -28.65
C CYS A 124 6.45 -4.57 -29.49
N GLY A 125 6.77 -3.29 -29.39
CA GLY A 125 7.94 -2.70 -30.06
C GLY A 125 9.27 -3.32 -29.62
N ASP A 126 10.35 -3.02 -30.33
CA ASP A 126 11.68 -3.57 -30.04
C ASP A 126 12.24 -3.10 -28.68
N ASP A 127 11.82 -1.92 -28.22
CA ASP A 127 12.14 -1.35 -26.90
C ASP A 127 11.07 -1.65 -25.83
N GLU A 128 10.17 -2.60 -26.09
CA GLU A 128 9.05 -2.95 -25.23
C GLU A 128 8.98 -4.46 -24.94
N CYS A 129 8.36 -4.81 -23.82
CA CYS A 129 7.99 -6.18 -23.50
C CYS A 129 6.51 -6.26 -23.11
N CYS A 130 5.91 -7.44 -23.26
CA CYS A 130 4.53 -7.65 -22.85
C CYS A 130 4.47 -8.02 -21.37
N THR A 131 3.90 -7.14 -20.53
CA THR A 131 3.78 -7.37 -19.08
C THR A 131 2.36 -7.73 -18.64
N SER A 132 2.23 -8.73 -17.76
CA SER A 132 0.96 -9.02 -17.08
C SER A 132 0.85 -8.20 -15.79
N ARG A 133 -0.29 -7.52 -15.59
CA ARG A 133 -0.61 -6.85 -14.33
C ARG A 133 -1.09 -7.82 -13.25
N ILE A 134 -1.50 -9.02 -13.64
CA ILE A 134 -2.11 -10.00 -12.74
C ILE A 134 -1.20 -11.22 -12.66
N ARG A 135 -0.85 -11.64 -11.43
CA ARG A 135 -0.18 -12.93 -11.21
C ARG A 135 -1.10 -14.05 -11.70
N PRO A 136 -0.65 -14.95 -12.61
CA PRO A 136 -1.50 -16.01 -13.10
C PRO A 136 -1.80 -16.92 -11.91
N LEU A 137 -3.03 -16.82 -11.43
CA LEU A 137 -3.61 -17.76 -10.49
C LEU A 137 -4.14 -18.91 -11.33
N GLY A 138 -3.29 -19.91 -11.59
CA GLY A 138 -3.61 -21.08 -12.40
C GLY A 138 -3.35 -20.91 -13.91
N LYS A 139 -4.07 -21.69 -14.74
CA LYS A 139 -3.78 -21.85 -16.19
C LYS A 139 -4.31 -20.75 -17.12
N ARG A 140 -4.96 -19.70 -16.60
CA ARG A 140 -5.55 -18.64 -17.44
C ARG A 140 -4.58 -17.47 -17.53
N LEU A 141 -4.00 -17.27 -18.72
CA LEU A 141 -3.21 -16.08 -19.03
C LEU A 141 -4.17 -14.91 -19.25
N VAL A 142 -3.97 -13.84 -18.50
CA VAL A 142 -4.72 -12.58 -18.61
C VAL A 142 -4.02 -11.69 -19.63
N ALA A 143 -4.77 -10.87 -20.35
CA ALA A 143 -4.22 -9.90 -21.30
C ALA A 143 -3.11 -9.05 -20.67
N GLY A 144 -1.98 -8.97 -21.37
CA GLY A 144 -0.85 -8.14 -21.00
C GLY A 144 -0.93 -6.75 -21.60
N VAL A 145 0.07 -5.94 -21.29
CA VAL A 145 0.22 -4.58 -21.76
C VAL A 145 1.68 -4.36 -22.19
N CYS A 146 1.89 -3.76 -23.37
CA CYS A 146 3.24 -3.41 -23.82
C CYS A 146 3.81 -2.30 -22.93
N GLN A 147 4.99 -2.55 -22.38
CA GLN A 147 5.70 -1.64 -21.50
C GLN A 147 7.15 -1.52 -21.94
N LYS A 148 7.73 -0.32 -21.88
CA LYS A 148 9.13 -0.10 -22.22
C LYS A 148 10.07 -0.91 -21.33
N LEU A 149 11.21 -1.32 -21.91
CA LEU A 149 12.31 -1.95 -21.18
C LEU A 149 12.84 -1.04 -20.06
N GLY A 150 13.42 -1.65 -19.03
CA GLY A 150 13.92 -0.94 -17.85
C GLY A 150 15.16 -0.09 -18.16
N THR A 151 15.07 1.21 -17.94
CA THR A 151 16.24 2.13 -17.94
C THR A 151 16.89 2.17 -16.57
N ALA A 152 17.98 2.94 -16.40
CA ALA A 152 18.60 3.22 -15.11
C ALA A 152 17.56 3.43 -13.99
N GLU A 153 17.80 2.79 -12.85
CA GLU A 153 16.98 2.86 -11.63
C GLU A 153 15.59 2.19 -11.71
N LYS A 154 15.22 1.57 -12.84
CA LYS A 154 14.00 0.77 -12.92
C LYS A 154 14.20 -0.62 -12.32
N GLY A 155 13.15 -1.13 -11.66
CA GLY A 155 13.15 -2.46 -11.09
C GLY A 155 13.18 -3.55 -12.17
N CYS A 156 13.90 -4.64 -11.92
CA CYS A 156 14.08 -5.77 -12.81
C CYS A 156 14.09 -7.10 -12.05
N LEU A 157 13.98 -8.23 -12.76
CA LEU A 157 14.13 -9.58 -12.21
C LEU A 157 15.48 -10.15 -12.62
N VAL A 158 16.31 -10.52 -11.64
CA VAL A 158 17.72 -10.93 -11.87
C VAL A 158 17.82 -12.14 -12.79
N LYS A 159 16.84 -13.06 -12.73
CA LYS A 159 16.83 -14.29 -13.55
C LYS A 159 16.43 -14.07 -15.01
N MET A 160 15.85 -12.92 -15.39
CA MET A 160 15.28 -12.74 -16.73
C MET A 160 16.31 -12.39 -17.82
N GLY A 161 17.59 -12.28 -17.49
CA GLY A 161 18.62 -11.90 -18.47
C GLY A 161 18.40 -10.49 -19.03
N SER A 162 19.25 -10.09 -19.99
CA SER A 162 19.17 -8.79 -20.67
C SER A 162 18.41 -8.84 -22.00
N THR A 163 17.93 -10.02 -22.41
CA THR A 163 17.27 -10.21 -23.70
C THR A 163 15.77 -10.00 -23.59
N ARG A 164 15.19 -9.36 -24.63
CA ARG A 164 13.74 -9.14 -24.73
C ARG A 164 13.01 -10.49 -24.81
N PRO A 165 12.09 -10.79 -23.89
CA PRO A 165 11.34 -12.04 -23.93
C PRO A 165 10.22 -11.99 -24.99
N ASP A 166 10.10 -13.08 -25.75
CA ASP A 166 8.96 -13.28 -26.67
C ASP A 166 7.65 -13.59 -25.91
N ASN A 167 7.77 -14.16 -24.71
CA ASN A 167 6.64 -14.51 -23.87
C ASN A 167 6.25 -13.35 -22.96
N MET A 168 4.99 -13.35 -22.52
CA MET A 168 4.52 -12.41 -21.51
C MET A 168 5.27 -12.62 -20.19
N VAL A 169 5.76 -11.52 -19.62
CA VAL A 169 6.51 -11.50 -18.36
C VAL A 169 5.80 -10.65 -17.32
N PHE A 170 6.31 -10.65 -16.10
CA PHE A 170 5.79 -9.82 -15.02
C PHE A 170 6.44 -8.45 -14.95
N GLN A 171 7.69 -8.39 -15.37
CA GLN A 171 8.51 -7.21 -15.30
C GLN A 171 9.45 -7.25 -16.49
N CYS A 172 9.54 -6.15 -17.24
CA CYS A 172 10.46 -6.08 -18.35
C CYS A 172 11.92 -6.18 -17.87
N PRO A 173 12.80 -6.82 -18.65
CA PRO A 173 14.22 -6.78 -18.39
C PRO A 173 14.76 -5.35 -18.63
N CYS A 174 16.02 -5.16 -18.25
CA CYS A 174 16.72 -3.91 -18.53
C CYS A 174 16.93 -3.73 -20.04
N ALA A 175 16.93 -2.48 -20.50
CA ALA A 175 17.25 -2.13 -21.87
C ALA A 175 18.71 -2.48 -22.20
N THR A 176 19.02 -2.60 -23.48
CA THR A 176 20.38 -2.88 -23.96
C THR A 176 21.39 -1.89 -23.37
N GLY A 177 22.47 -2.41 -22.79
CA GLY A 177 23.51 -1.62 -22.11
C GLY A 177 23.34 -1.51 -20.60
N PHE A 178 22.20 -1.91 -20.04
CA PHE A 178 21.97 -1.97 -18.60
C PHE A 178 22.01 -3.40 -18.07
N THR A 179 22.47 -3.56 -16.83
CA THR A 179 22.54 -4.84 -16.13
C THR A 179 21.62 -4.82 -14.90
N CYS A 180 20.85 -5.89 -14.70
CA CYS A 180 20.00 -6.03 -13.52
C CYS A 180 20.85 -6.40 -12.30
N LYS A 181 21.07 -5.45 -11.37
CA LYS A 181 21.79 -5.69 -10.12
C LYS A 181 20.80 -6.10 -9.03
N GLY A 182 20.96 -7.29 -8.47
CA GLY A 182 20.10 -7.80 -7.40
C GLY A 182 20.11 -6.91 -6.15
N SER A 183 18.93 -6.75 -5.53
CA SER A 183 18.75 -6.01 -4.29
C SER A 183 18.62 -6.92 -3.06
N HIS A 184 18.79 -8.24 -3.24
CA HIS A 184 18.52 -9.27 -2.22
C HIS A 184 17.08 -9.30 -1.71
N VAL A 185 16.15 -8.62 -2.40
CA VAL A 185 14.72 -8.71 -2.13
C VAL A 185 14.11 -9.76 -3.03
N PHE A 186 13.39 -10.72 -2.45
CA PHE A 186 12.78 -11.82 -3.18
C PHE A 186 11.27 -11.62 -3.30
N ASP A 187 10.77 -11.70 -4.52
CA ASP A 187 9.33 -11.78 -4.79
C ASP A 187 8.99 -13.24 -5.12
N MET A 188 8.30 -13.93 -4.22
CA MET A 188 7.89 -15.32 -4.47
C MET A 188 6.64 -15.35 -5.37
N PRO A 189 6.62 -16.15 -6.46
CA PRO A 189 7.61 -17.15 -6.89
C PRO A 189 8.61 -16.67 -7.96
N LEU A 190 8.64 -15.38 -8.27
CA LEU A 190 9.36 -14.79 -9.41
C LEU A 190 10.89 -14.78 -9.22
N GLY A 191 11.38 -14.69 -7.98
CA GLY A 191 12.79 -14.73 -7.64
C GLY A 191 13.33 -13.40 -7.12
N GLU A 192 14.65 -13.22 -7.23
CA GLU A 192 15.33 -12.01 -6.77
C GLU A 192 15.00 -10.82 -7.68
N MET A 193 14.57 -9.73 -7.05
CA MET A 193 14.39 -8.44 -7.68
C MET A 193 15.70 -7.64 -7.65
N GLY A 194 15.81 -6.70 -8.56
CA GLY A 194 16.97 -5.83 -8.68
C GLY A 194 16.62 -4.50 -9.31
N VAL A 195 17.66 -3.75 -9.65
CA VAL A 195 17.55 -2.44 -10.30
C VAL A 195 18.49 -2.41 -11.50
N CYS A 196 18.04 -1.82 -12.61
CA CYS A 196 18.87 -1.64 -13.80
C CYS A 196 19.95 -0.58 -13.57
N HIS A 197 21.20 -0.96 -13.82
CA HIS A 197 22.40 -0.12 -13.72
C HIS A 197 23.19 -0.10 -15.02
#